data_AF-A0A2N1R2B2-F1
#
_entry.id   AF-A0A2N1R2B2-F1
#
_cell.length_a   1.000
_cell.length_b   1.000
_cell.length_c   1.000
_cell.angle_alpha   90.00
_cell.angle_beta   90.00
_cell.angle_gamma   90.00
#
_symmetry.space_group_name_H-M   'P 1'
#
loop_
_entity.id
_entity.type
_entity.pdbx_description
1 polymer ?
#
loop_
_entity_poly.entity_id
_entity_poly.type
_entity_poly.pdbx_seq_one_letter_code
_entity_poly.pdbx_strand_id
1 'polypeptide(L)'
;MTKALEPQKDQTRLAAIQTVFTPEECLQLIAEFTPQLEPALVEDLDLPESVGIRKSSAVFVFPSKSTNWVFERLGNAAIKINDAIYGFEVSQFREGFQFTRYEVGEY
;
A
#
# COMPACT_ATOMS: atom_id res chain seq x y z
N MET A 1 -26.81 -32.65 -10.60
CA MET A 1 -26.31 -31.48 -11.36
C MET A 1 -24.85 -31.28 -10.99
N THR A 2 -23.94 -31.52 -11.93
CA THR A 2 -22.49 -31.37 -11.70
C THR A 2 -22.15 -29.89 -11.84
N LYS A 3 -21.82 -29.23 -10.74
CA LYS A 3 -21.37 -27.83 -10.75
C LYS A 3 -20.00 -27.82 -11.46
N ALA A 4 -19.93 -27.22 -12.65
CA ALA A 4 -18.65 -27.04 -13.32
C ALA A 4 -17.72 -26.24 -12.38
N LEU A 5 -16.52 -26.75 -12.14
CA LEU A 5 -15.49 -26.01 -11.42
C LEU A 5 -15.12 -24.80 -12.28
N GLU A 6 -15.26 -23.60 -11.72
CA GLU A 6 -14.77 -22.40 -12.38
C GLU A 6 -13.27 -22.56 -12.68
N PRO A 7 -12.80 -22.12 -13.86
CA PRO A 7 -11.38 -22.16 -14.17
C PRO A 7 -10.61 -21.38 -13.10
N GLN A 8 -9.55 -21.99 -12.58
CA GLN A 8 -8.72 -21.39 -11.55
C GLN A 8 -8.15 -20.06 -12.07
N LYS A 9 -8.36 -18.98 -11.31
CA LYS A 9 -7.82 -17.65 -11.63
C LYS A 9 -6.29 -17.69 -11.55
N ASP A 10 -5.61 -17.09 -12.54
CA ASP A 10 -4.15 -16.96 -12.53
C ASP A 10 -3.73 -15.86 -11.55
N GLN A 11 -3.32 -16.29 -10.37
CA GLN A 11 -2.95 -15.45 -9.23
C GLN A 11 -1.54 -14.86 -9.34
N THR A 12 -0.79 -15.16 -10.41
CA THR A 12 0.59 -14.70 -10.59
C THR A 12 0.71 -13.45 -11.46
N ARG A 13 -0.40 -13.00 -12.05
CA ARG A 13 -0.42 -11.87 -12.99
C ARG A 13 -0.21 -10.55 -12.27
N LEU A 14 0.64 -9.71 -12.83
CA LEU A 14 0.70 -8.31 -12.43
C LEU A 14 -0.60 -7.59 -12.81
N ALA A 15 -1.09 -6.75 -11.90
CA ALA A 15 -2.28 -5.93 -12.09
C ALA A 15 -1.99 -4.49 -11.68
N ALA A 16 -2.53 -3.53 -12.43
CA ALA A 16 -2.42 -2.11 -12.12
C ALA A 16 -3.75 -1.40 -12.36
N ILE A 17 -4.12 -0.52 -11.44
CA ILE A 17 -5.16 0.49 -11.64
C ILE A 17 -4.45 1.83 -11.73
N GLN A 18 -4.65 2.52 -12.85
CA GLN A 18 -4.14 3.86 -13.05
C GLN A 18 -5.03 4.88 -12.33
N THR A 19 -4.47 6.03 -11.96
CA THR A 19 -5.22 7.20 -11.47
C THR A 19 -6.14 6.90 -10.29
N VAL A 20 -5.67 6.12 -9.30
CA VAL A 20 -6.41 5.90 -8.04
C VAL A 20 -6.58 7.22 -7.27
N PHE A 21 -5.57 8.08 -7.29
CA PHE A 21 -5.61 9.43 -6.73
C PHE A 21 -5.43 10.47 -7.83
N THR A 22 -5.99 11.66 -7.64
CA THR A 22 -5.70 12.81 -8.49
C THR A 22 -4.33 13.40 -8.14
N PRO A 23 -3.72 14.21 -9.02
CA PRO A 23 -2.48 14.92 -8.70
C PRO A 23 -2.57 15.78 -7.44
N GLU A 24 -3.70 16.46 -7.23
CA GLU A 24 -3.94 17.33 -6.07
C GLU A 24 -3.98 16.54 -4.77
N GLU A 25 -4.63 15.38 -4.79
CA GLU A 25 -4.68 14.48 -3.64
C GLU A 25 -3.30 13.89 -3.34
N CYS A 26 -2.54 13.51 -4.36
CA CYS A 26 -1.14 13.09 -4.18
C CYS A 26 -0.31 14.20 -3.49
N LEU A 27 -0.44 15.45 -3.95
CA LEU A 27 0.25 16.59 -3.34
C LEU A 27 -0.20 16.83 -1.89
N GLN A 28 -1.49 16.67 -1.60
CA GLN A 28 -2.02 16.76 -0.24
C GLN A 28 -1.40 15.70 0.67
N LEU A 29 -1.40 14.44 0.25
CA LEU A 29 -0.84 13.33 1.02
C LEU A 29 0.68 13.51 1.25
N ILE A 30 1.40 13.97 0.23
CA ILE A 30 2.83 14.29 0.34
C ILE A 30 3.05 15.38 1.40
N ALA A 31 2.30 16.48 1.34
CA ALA A 31 2.44 17.57 2.28
C ALA A 31 2.06 17.17 3.72
N GLU A 32 1.04 16.33 3.88
CA GLU A 32 0.54 15.89 5.18
C GLU A 32 1.51 14.93 5.90
N PHE A 33 2.11 13.98 5.18
CA PHE A 33 2.90 12.91 5.80
C PHE A 33 4.41 13.12 5.77
N THR A 34 4.94 13.95 4.87
CA THR A 34 6.38 14.24 4.83
C THR A 34 6.96 14.73 6.16
N PRO A 35 6.30 15.61 6.94
CA PRO A 35 6.83 16.06 8.22
C PRO A 35 6.91 14.98 9.31
N GLN A 36 6.31 13.81 9.10
CA GLN A 36 6.22 12.73 10.08
C GLN A 36 7.14 11.55 9.75
N LEU A 37 7.95 11.68 8.70
CA LEU A 37 8.87 10.63 8.24
C LEU A 37 10.01 10.42 9.24
N GLU A 38 10.27 9.15 9.54
CA GLU A 38 11.42 8.70 10.32
C GLU A 38 12.23 7.68 9.51
N PRO A 39 13.52 7.43 9.81
CA PRO A 39 14.28 6.37 9.15
C PRO A 39 13.54 5.03 9.18
N ALA A 40 13.36 4.40 8.02
CA ALA A 40 12.64 3.14 7.95
C ALA A 40 13.45 2.00 8.57
N LEU A 41 12.77 1.14 9.33
CA LEU A 41 13.37 -0.05 9.93
C LEU A 41 12.98 -1.31 9.16
N VAL A 42 13.88 -2.29 9.17
CA VAL A 42 13.59 -3.67 8.78
C VAL A 42 13.18 -4.42 10.06
N GLU A 43 12.18 -5.29 9.94
CA GLU A 43 11.72 -6.12 11.06
C GLU A 43 12.90 -6.91 11.65
N ASP A 44 12.96 -6.96 12.98
CA ASP A 44 14.02 -7.61 13.78
C ASP A 44 15.44 -7.01 13.70
N LEU A 45 15.65 -5.91 12.98
CA LEU A 45 16.95 -5.23 12.89
C LEU A 45 16.98 -3.91 13.66
N ASP A 46 18.16 -3.53 14.14
CA ASP A 46 18.38 -2.20 14.66
C ASP A 46 18.54 -1.16 13.54
N LEU A 47 18.63 0.13 13.91
CA LEU A 47 18.73 1.21 12.93
C LEU A 47 20.02 1.12 12.08
N PRO A 48 21.23 0.96 12.66
CA PRO A 48 22.45 0.76 11.88
C PRO A 48 22.37 -0.36 10.84
N GLU A 49 21.83 -1.52 11.21
CA GLU A 49 21.68 -2.66 10.30
C GLU A 49 20.61 -2.39 9.23
N SER A 50 19.48 -1.79 9.63
CA SER A 50 18.39 -1.42 8.71
C SER A 50 18.85 -0.47 7.61
N VAL A 51 19.66 0.55 7.95
CA VAL A 51 20.18 1.54 6.97
C VAL A 51 21.08 0.88 5.91
N GLY A 52 21.71 -0.25 6.23
CA GLY A 52 22.47 -1.05 5.26
C GLY A 52 21.61 -1.71 4.18
N ILE A 53 20.32 -1.92 4.45
CA ILE A 53 19.37 -2.60 3.57
C ILE A 53 18.39 -1.61 2.93
N ARG A 54 17.89 -0.65 3.70
CA ARG A 54 16.86 0.31 3.31
C ARG A 54 17.22 1.70 3.84
N LYS A 55 17.53 2.61 2.92
CA LYS A 55 17.91 4.00 3.24
C LYS A 55 16.74 4.97 3.32
N SER A 56 15.55 4.55 2.91
CA SER A 56 14.35 5.41 2.87
C SER A 56 13.90 5.87 4.26
N SER A 57 13.12 6.94 4.28
CA SER A 57 12.31 7.30 5.44
C SER A 57 10.84 6.87 5.24
N ALA A 58 10.14 6.56 6.33
CA ALA A 58 8.75 6.17 6.28
C ALA A 58 7.95 6.56 7.52
N VAL A 59 6.63 6.61 7.36
CA VAL A 59 5.66 6.72 8.45
C VAL A 59 4.50 5.76 8.18
N PHE A 60 4.04 5.08 9.24
CA PHE A 60 2.80 4.32 9.17
C PHE A 60 1.62 5.25 9.42
N VAL A 61 0.72 5.32 8.43
CA VAL A 61 -0.51 6.08 8.52
C VAL A 61 -1.63 5.12 8.88
N PHE A 62 -2.46 5.49 9.85
CA PHE A 62 -3.61 4.69 10.31
C PHE A 62 -4.94 5.39 10.01
N PRO A 63 -6.06 4.64 9.98
CA PRO A 63 -7.38 5.23 9.80
C PRO A 63 -7.70 6.26 10.89
N SER A 64 -8.19 7.43 10.47
CA SER A 64 -8.58 8.53 11.34
C SER A 64 -9.63 9.39 10.63
N LYS A 65 -10.18 10.39 11.32
CA LYS A 65 -11.13 11.32 10.70
C LYS A 65 -10.57 12.01 9.45
N SER A 66 -9.26 12.29 9.38
CA SER A 66 -8.65 12.94 8.21
C SER A 66 -8.18 11.95 7.13
N THR A 67 -7.95 10.69 7.48
CA THR A 67 -7.31 9.70 6.59
C THR A 67 -8.25 8.59 6.11
N ASN A 68 -9.45 8.44 6.69
CA ASN A 68 -10.40 7.37 6.34
C ASN A 68 -10.70 7.29 4.83
N TRP A 69 -10.81 8.44 4.15
CA TRP A 69 -11.08 8.48 2.71
C TRP A 69 -9.97 7.81 1.87
N VAL A 70 -8.72 7.84 2.35
CA VAL A 70 -7.58 7.17 1.69
C VAL A 70 -7.74 5.65 1.80
N PHE A 71 -8.08 5.16 3.00
CA PHE A 71 -8.29 3.73 3.25
C PHE A 71 -9.47 3.18 2.47
N GLU A 72 -10.60 3.90 2.43
CA GLU A 72 -11.76 3.53 1.63
C GLU A 72 -11.39 3.43 0.15
N ARG A 73 -10.60 4.40 -0.36
CA ARG A 73 -10.20 4.42 -1.76
C ARG A 73 -9.26 3.28 -2.12
N LEU A 74 -8.22 3.05 -1.32
CA LEU A 74 -7.30 1.93 -1.49
C LEU A 74 -8.06 0.59 -1.36
N GLY A 75 -9.04 0.52 -0.47
CA GLY A 75 -9.84 -0.70 -0.24
C GLY A 75 -10.68 -1.03 -1.46
N ASN A 76 -11.38 -0.02 -2.01
CA ASN A 76 -12.15 -0.17 -3.23
C ASN A 76 -11.26 -0.58 -4.43
N ALA A 77 -10.05 -0.02 -4.53
CA ALA A 77 -9.10 -0.39 -5.58
C ALA A 77 -8.62 -1.85 -5.42
N ALA A 78 -8.28 -2.26 -4.19
CA ALA A 78 -7.83 -3.63 -3.89
C ALA A 78 -8.93 -4.66 -4.17
N ILE A 79 -10.17 -4.41 -3.71
CA ILE A 79 -11.33 -5.28 -3.99
C ILE A 79 -11.55 -5.39 -5.51
N LYS A 80 -11.53 -4.27 -6.23
CA LYS A 80 -11.72 -4.27 -7.69
C LYS A 80 -10.68 -5.14 -8.42
N ILE A 81 -9.41 -5.07 -8.04
CA ILE A 81 -8.35 -5.93 -8.62
C ILE A 81 -8.59 -7.39 -8.23
N ASN A 82 -8.85 -7.64 -6.95
CA ASN A 82 -9.06 -8.97 -6.42
C ASN A 82 -10.22 -9.69 -7.13
N ASP A 83 -11.37 -9.03 -7.25
CA ASP A 83 -12.55 -9.61 -7.89
C ASP A 83 -12.31 -9.90 -9.37
N ALA A 84 -11.61 -8.99 -10.07
CA ALA A 84 -11.32 -9.14 -11.48
C ALA A 84 -10.28 -10.22 -11.80
N ILE A 85 -9.25 -10.40 -10.95
CA ILE A 85 -8.05 -11.16 -11.32
C ILE A 85 -7.77 -12.32 -10.38
N TYR A 86 -7.86 -12.13 -9.05
CA TYR A 86 -7.25 -13.06 -8.11
C TYR A 86 -8.24 -13.96 -7.35
N GLY A 87 -9.37 -13.41 -6.93
CA GLY A 87 -10.41 -14.11 -6.17
C GLY A 87 -9.98 -14.58 -4.77
N PHE A 88 -9.10 -13.84 -4.09
CA PHE A 88 -8.78 -14.13 -2.69
C PHE A 88 -9.92 -13.72 -1.77
N GLU A 89 -10.06 -14.40 -0.62
CA GLU A 89 -10.91 -13.96 0.47
C GLU A 89 -10.21 -12.82 1.22
N VAL A 90 -10.51 -11.58 0.82
CA VAL A 90 -9.96 -10.36 1.41
C VAL A 90 -10.98 -9.67 2.29
N SER A 91 -10.51 -9.09 3.39
CA SER A 91 -11.29 -8.20 4.26
C SER A 91 -10.74 -6.78 4.19
N GLN A 92 -11.03 -5.96 5.21
CA GLN A 92 -10.43 -4.64 5.39
C GLN A 92 -8.91 -4.69 5.66
N PHE A 93 -8.23 -3.58 5.41
CA PHE A 93 -6.86 -3.36 5.87
C PHE A 93 -6.79 -3.46 7.40
N ARG A 94 -5.95 -4.35 7.91
CA ARG A 94 -5.71 -4.52 9.35
C ARG A 94 -4.57 -3.64 9.86
N GLU A 95 -3.65 -3.31 8.97
CA GLU A 95 -2.47 -2.48 9.25
C GLU A 95 -2.62 -1.10 8.61
N GLY A 96 -1.86 -0.14 9.14
CA GLY A 96 -1.69 1.15 8.48
C GLY A 96 -0.97 1.00 7.14
N PHE A 97 -1.13 1.97 6.24
CA PHE A 97 -0.29 2.00 5.03
C PHE A 97 1.03 2.71 5.34
N GLN A 98 2.09 2.27 4.68
CA GLN A 98 3.39 2.91 4.81
C GLN A 98 3.54 4.03 3.76
N PHE A 99 3.58 5.29 4.19
CA PHE A 99 4.02 6.39 3.35
C PHE A 99 5.56 6.42 3.38
N THR A 100 6.19 6.21 2.23
CA THR A 100 7.66 6.07 2.13
C THR A 100 8.23 7.10 1.17
N ARG A 101 9.35 7.71 1.54
CA ARG A 101 10.14 8.58 0.68
C ARG A 101 11.55 8.02 0.52
N TYR A 102 12.01 8.01 -0.73
CA TYR A 102 13.39 7.74 -1.10
C TYR A 102 14.04 9.04 -1.57
N GLU A 103 15.23 9.35 -1.07
CA GLU A 103 16.09 10.40 -1.59
C GLU A 103 16.92 9.90 -2.77
N VAL A 104 17.50 10.84 -3.51
CA VAL A 104 18.38 10.54 -4.65
C VAL A 104 19.60 9.74 -4.16
N GLY A 105 19.78 8.52 -4.68
CA GLY A 105 20.88 7.62 -4.32
C GLY A 105 20.54 6.60 -3.22
N GLU A 106 19.27 6.52 -2.82
CA GLU A 106 18.76 5.53 -1.85
C GLU A 106 18.21 4.24 -2.50
N TYR A 107 18.49 4.02 -3.79
CA TYR A 107 18.14 2.83 -4.55
C TYR A 107 19.32 1.87 -4.73
#